data_AF-A0A9P7UYY2-F1
#
_entry.id   AF-A0A9P7UYY2-F1
#
_cell.length_a   1.000
_cell.length_b   1.000
_cell.length_c   1.000
_cell.angle_alpha   90.00
_cell.angle_beta   90.00
_cell.angle_gamma   90.00
#
_symmetry.space_group_name_H-M   'P 1'
#
loop_
_entity.id
_entity.type
_entity.pdbx_description
1 polymer ?
#
loop_
_entity_poly.entity_id
_entity_poly.type
_entity_poly.pdbx_seq_one_letter_code
_entity_poly.pdbx_strand_id
1 'polypeptide(L)'
;MLPLPFRTMATIARSSLKVGLIPADGIGREVIPTAKIAIEAVGSDIPPPQFVNLLAGFELFTRTGEALPEETVDALKNECDCALFGSVSSPSRKVVGYSSPIVALRKKLDLYANVRPVFTVSAAPEEPAKVDMVVVRENTECLYIKQEEQTMSERGKEARATRLITEYASSRIGRMAFELALQRPRKNLTIIHKSNVLSITDGLFRESVRALHTKEPRYQEVTVTEQLVDSAVYRFVFPNFSFL
;
A
#
# COMPACT_ATOMS: atom_id res chain seq x y z
N MET A 1 -12.68 -13.67 -24.39
CA MET A 1 -12.84 -13.22 -22.99
C MET A 1 -12.10 -14.22 -22.11
N LEU A 2 -10.79 -14.00 -21.88
CA LEU A 2 -10.01 -14.84 -20.98
C LEU A 2 -10.11 -14.24 -19.57
N PRO A 3 -10.65 -14.97 -18.58
CA PRO A 3 -10.65 -14.48 -17.21
C PRO A 3 -9.20 -14.27 -16.77
N LEU A 4 -8.91 -13.10 -16.19
CA LEU A 4 -7.67 -12.89 -15.44
C LEU A 4 -7.52 -14.04 -14.45
N PRO A 5 -6.35 -14.68 -14.33
CA PRO A 5 -6.15 -15.71 -13.34
C PRO A 5 -6.27 -15.04 -11.97
N PHE A 6 -7.44 -15.15 -11.35
CA PHE A 6 -7.59 -14.96 -9.92
C PHE A 6 -6.50 -15.81 -9.29
N ARG A 7 -5.66 -15.19 -8.45
CA ARG A 7 -4.75 -15.94 -7.59
C ARG A 7 -5.58 -17.02 -6.93
N THR A 8 -5.31 -18.28 -7.25
CA THR A 8 -5.53 -19.36 -6.30
C THR A 8 -4.59 -19.04 -5.15
N MET A 9 -5.06 -18.21 -4.19
CA MET A 9 -4.56 -18.36 -2.84
C MET A 9 -4.71 -19.84 -2.56
N ALA A 10 -3.67 -20.49 -2.05
CA ALA A 10 -3.80 -21.81 -1.51
C ALA A 10 -4.84 -21.70 -0.39
N THR A 11 -6.10 -21.87 -0.75
CA THR A 11 -7.22 -21.99 0.17
C THR A 11 -6.95 -23.32 0.83
N ILE A 12 -6.22 -23.28 1.95
CA ILE A 12 -6.57 -24.16 3.04
C ILE A 12 -8.09 -24.08 3.11
N ALA A 13 -8.78 -25.20 2.91
CA ALA A 13 -10.23 -25.25 2.90
C ALA A 13 -10.72 -24.74 4.27
N ARG A 14 -10.93 -23.42 4.36
CA ARG A 14 -11.33 -22.75 5.59
C ARG A 14 -12.84 -22.85 5.69
N SER A 15 -13.31 -23.27 6.86
CA SER A 15 -14.73 -23.40 7.15
C SER A 15 -15.45 -22.04 7.23
N SER A 16 -14.71 -20.95 7.47
CA SER A 16 -15.20 -19.57 7.41
C SER A 16 -14.07 -18.58 7.08
N LEU A 17 -14.45 -17.38 6.64
CA LEU A 17 -13.54 -16.25 6.41
C LEU A 17 -13.84 -15.14 7.42
N LYS A 18 -12.94 -14.86 8.36
CA LYS A 18 -13.15 -13.82 9.37
C LYS A 18 -12.63 -12.46 8.90
N VAL A 19 -13.51 -11.49 8.77
CA VAL A 19 -13.22 -10.16 8.23
C VAL A 19 -13.42 -9.08 9.29
N GLY A 20 -12.35 -8.39 9.66
CA GLY A 20 -12.43 -7.20 10.53
C GLY A 20 -12.99 -5.99 9.77
N LEU A 21 -14.07 -5.39 10.26
CA LEU A 21 -14.67 -4.19 9.68
C LEU A 21 -14.31 -2.97 10.52
N ILE A 22 -13.60 -2.03 9.91
CA ILE A 22 -13.16 -0.78 10.54
C ILE A 22 -13.71 0.40 9.71
N PRO A 23 -14.97 0.83 9.90
CA PRO A 23 -15.54 1.98 9.19
C PRO A 23 -14.78 3.27 9.45
N ALA A 24 -14.29 3.45 10.68
CA ALA A 24 -13.66 4.65 11.18
C ALA A 24 -14.55 5.91 11.11
N ASP A 25 -14.16 6.90 10.30
CA ASP A 25 -14.75 8.24 10.27
C ASP A 25 -15.46 8.53 8.93
N GLY A 26 -16.42 9.46 8.96
CA GLY A 26 -17.06 10.00 7.76
C GLY A 26 -17.69 8.93 6.84
N ILE A 27 -17.43 9.05 5.53
CA ILE A 27 -18.00 8.16 4.49
C ILE A 27 -17.62 6.69 4.68
N GLY A 28 -16.61 6.38 5.49
CA GLY A 28 -16.27 5.01 5.87
C GLY A 28 -17.45 4.24 6.48
N ARG A 29 -18.36 4.95 7.16
CA ARG A 29 -19.61 4.40 7.72
C ARG A 29 -20.68 4.09 6.68
N GLU A 30 -20.53 4.56 5.46
CA GLU A 30 -21.45 4.29 4.35
C GLU A 30 -20.89 3.21 3.42
N VAL A 31 -19.60 3.29 3.10
CA VAL A 31 -18.95 2.36 2.14
C VAL A 31 -18.67 0.98 2.75
N ILE A 32 -18.33 0.89 4.05
CA ILE A 32 -18.04 -0.41 4.67
C ILE A 32 -19.29 -1.30 4.79
N PRO A 33 -20.47 -0.81 5.24
CA PRO A 33 -21.69 -1.60 5.20
C PRO A 33 -22.08 -2.04 3.78
N THR A 34 -21.87 -1.17 2.78
CA THR A 34 -22.13 -1.51 1.37
C THR A 34 -21.20 -2.62 0.88
N ALA A 35 -19.91 -2.54 1.23
CA ALA A 35 -18.94 -3.59 0.90
C ALA A 35 -19.29 -4.93 1.57
N LYS A 36 -19.79 -4.91 2.82
CA LYS A 36 -20.28 -6.10 3.50
C LYS A 36 -21.39 -6.80 2.72
N ILE A 37 -22.42 -6.04 2.28
CA ILE A 37 -23.53 -6.57 1.47
C ILE A 37 -23.00 -7.19 0.18
N ALA A 38 -22.07 -6.52 -0.50
CA ALA A 38 -21.47 -7.02 -1.73
C ALA A 38 -20.69 -8.33 -1.51
N ILE A 39 -19.96 -8.46 -0.39
CA ILE A 39 -19.22 -9.68 -0.03
C ILE A 39 -20.19 -10.83 0.28
N GLU A 40 -21.26 -10.58 1.03
CA GLU A 40 -22.27 -11.59 1.33
C GLU A 40 -22.98 -12.09 0.06
N ALA A 41 -23.18 -11.21 -0.92
CA ALA A 41 -23.80 -11.55 -2.20
C ALA A 41 -22.93 -12.44 -3.12
N VAL A 42 -21.63 -12.58 -2.85
CA VAL A 42 -20.73 -13.49 -3.60
C VAL A 42 -21.12 -14.96 -3.36
N GLY A 43 -21.78 -15.28 -2.25
CA GLY A 43 -22.30 -16.62 -1.99
C GLY A 43 -21.20 -17.68 -1.88
N SER A 44 -21.37 -18.81 -2.58
CA SER A 44 -20.52 -19.99 -2.46
C SER A 44 -19.13 -19.89 -3.10
N ASP A 45 -18.84 -18.80 -3.82
CA ASP A 45 -17.53 -18.59 -4.44
C ASP A 45 -16.43 -18.27 -3.42
N ILE A 46 -16.83 -17.93 -2.18
CA ILE A 46 -15.93 -17.68 -1.05
C ILE A 46 -16.35 -18.52 0.18
N PRO A 47 -15.42 -18.81 1.11
CA PRO A 47 -15.81 -19.33 2.41
C PRO A 47 -16.82 -18.40 3.12
N PRO A 48 -17.78 -18.94 3.88
CA PRO A 48 -18.79 -18.12 4.56
C PRO A 48 -18.16 -16.98 5.38
N PRO A 49 -18.46 -15.71 5.06
CA PRO A 49 -17.83 -14.58 5.74
C PRO A 49 -18.42 -14.39 7.15
N GLN A 50 -17.56 -14.13 8.12
CA GLN A 50 -17.91 -13.73 9.48
C GLN A 50 -17.29 -12.37 9.75
N PHE A 51 -18.09 -11.41 10.21
CA PHE A 51 -17.65 -10.03 10.36
C PHE A 51 -17.42 -9.67 11.82
N VAL A 52 -16.26 -9.07 12.11
CA VAL A 52 -15.91 -8.54 13.44
C VAL A 52 -15.89 -7.02 13.35
N ASN A 53 -16.78 -6.34 14.07
CA ASN A 53 -16.82 -4.88 14.08
C ASN A 53 -15.73 -4.33 15.00
N LEU A 54 -14.88 -3.46 14.46
CA LEU A 54 -13.71 -2.92 15.13
C LEU A 54 -13.70 -1.39 15.06
N LEU A 55 -13.05 -0.76 16.04
CA LEU A 55 -13.06 0.69 16.21
C LEU A 55 -11.67 1.27 15.95
N ALA A 56 -11.61 2.30 15.12
CA ALA A 56 -10.43 3.15 14.96
C ALA A 56 -10.91 4.50 14.41
N GLY A 57 -10.10 5.54 14.50
CA GLY A 57 -10.39 6.81 13.84
C GLY A 57 -10.14 8.03 14.70
N PHE A 58 -10.33 9.21 14.09
CA PHE A 58 -10.22 10.48 14.77
C PHE A 58 -11.44 10.77 15.66
N GLU A 59 -12.65 10.37 15.24
CA GLU A 59 -13.85 10.53 16.08
C GLU A 59 -13.81 9.64 17.33
N LEU A 60 -13.14 8.49 17.25
CA LEU A 60 -12.87 7.66 18.43
C LEU A 60 -11.91 8.40 19.36
N PHE A 61 -10.80 8.91 18.81
CA PHE A 61 -9.82 9.68 19.57
C PHE A 61 -10.42 10.88 20.31
N THR A 62 -11.36 11.63 19.70
CA THR A 62 -11.99 12.77 20.38
C THR A 62 -12.87 12.36 21.56
N ARG A 63 -13.36 11.12 21.59
CA ARG A 63 -14.21 10.58 22.66
C ARG A 63 -13.41 9.85 23.75
N THR A 64 -12.38 9.10 23.37
CA THR A 64 -11.66 8.19 24.28
C THR A 64 -10.22 8.62 24.56
N GLY A 65 -9.69 9.56 23.79
CA GLY A 65 -8.26 9.91 23.80
C GLY A 65 -7.38 8.94 23.01
N GLU A 66 -7.95 7.90 22.39
CA GLU A 66 -7.20 6.86 21.66
C GLU A 66 -7.75 6.65 20.25
N ALA A 67 -6.87 6.74 19.25
CA ALA A 67 -7.27 6.62 17.83
C ALA A 67 -7.30 5.17 17.32
N LEU A 68 -6.53 4.29 17.95
CA LEU A 68 -6.41 2.87 17.61
C LEU A 68 -6.29 2.08 18.92
N PRO A 69 -7.40 1.59 19.48
CA PRO A 69 -7.40 0.75 20.67
C PRO A 69 -6.60 -0.53 20.46
N GLU A 70 -5.92 -1.02 21.50
CA GLU A 70 -5.14 -2.25 21.40
C GLU A 70 -6.06 -3.46 21.17
N GLU A 71 -7.30 -3.44 21.67
CA GLU A 71 -8.29 -4.50 21.41
C GLU A 71 -8.58 -4.65 19.92
N THR A 72 -8.54 -3.55 19.16
CA THR A 72 -8.70 -3.61 17.70
C THR A 72 -7.50 -4.27 17.03
N VAL A 73 -6.29 -4.02 17.52
CA VAL A 73 -5.09 -4.65 17.00
C VAL A 73 -5.08 -6.15 17.34
N ASP A 74 -5.46 -6.50 18.57
CA ASP A 74 -5.48 -7.88 19.04
C ASP A 74 -6.53 -8.71 18.32
N ALA A 75 -7.73 -8.18 18.10
CA ALA A 75 -8.75 -8.84 17.29
C ALA A 75 -8.28 -9.05 15.84
N LEU A 76 -7.58 -8.08 15.25
CA LEU A 76 -7.02 -8.22 13.90
C LEU A 76 -5.95 -9.30 13.81
N LYS A 77 -5.11 -9.45 14.85
CA LYS A 77 -4.02 -10.44 14.87
C LYS A 77 -4.50 -11.85 15.17
N ASN A 78 -5.43 -11.99 16.11
CA ASN A 78 -5.76 -13.28 16.71
C ASN A 78 -7.07 -13.86 16.17
N GLU A 79 -7.97 -13.02 15.65
CA GLU A 79 -9.32 -13.45 15.26
C GLU A 79 -9.62 -13.23 13.78
N CYS A 80 -8.96 -12.30 13.10
CA CYS A 80 -9.28 -11.94 11.72
C CYS A 80 -8.28 -12.54 10.71
N ASP A 81 -8.81 -12.93 9.55
CA ASP A 81 -8.00 -13.34 8.39
C ASP A 81 -7.61 -12.15 7.51
N CYS A 82 -8.51 -11.17 7.42
CA CYS A 82 -8.32 -9.93 6.68
C CYS A 82 -9.16 -8.82 7.31
N ALA A 83 -9.00 -7.60 6.82
CA ALA A 83 -9.77 -6.46 7.30
C ALA A 83 -10.10 -5.47 6.19
N LEU A 84 -11.25 -4.81 6.34
CA LEU A 84 -11.67 -3.67 5.54
C LEU A 84 -11.58 -2.41 6.40
N PHE A 85 -10.78 -1.46 5.95
CA PHE A 85 -10.64 -0.15 6.58
C PHE A 85 -11.32 0.90 5.70
N GLY A 86 -12.21 1.69 6.27
CA GLY A 86 -12.91 2.79 5.61
C GLY A 86 -12.02 4.02 5.43
N SER A 87 -12.39 5.12 6.08
CA SER A 87 -11.65 6.39 6.00
C SER A 87 -11.38 6.96 7.37
N VAL A 88 -10.23 7.63 7.54
CA VAL A 88 -9.90 8.35 8.77
C VAL A 88 -9.81 9.85 8.49
N SER A 89 -10.50 10.64 9.30
CA SER A 89 -10.51 12.11 9.23
C SER A 89 -9.26 12.66 9.91
N SER A 90 -8.10 12.49 9.26
CA SER A 90 -6.81 12.92 9.81
C SER A 90 -6.78 14.44 10.02
N PRO A 91 -6.41 14.95 11.20
CA PRO A 91 -6.38 16.39 11.47
C PRO A 91 -5.29 17.09 10.64
N SER A 92 -5.58 18.31 10.18
CA SER A 92 -4.65 19.13 9.38
C SER A 92 -3.50 19.74 10.20
N ARG A 93 -3.62 19.76 11.52
CA ARG A 93 -2.61 20.23 12.47
C ARG A 93 -2.19 19.12 13.41
N LYS A 94 -0.98 19.20 13.96
CA LYS A 94 -0.50 18.28 15.00
C LYS A 94 -1.43 18.38 16.22
N VAL A 95 -2.07 17.27 16.58
CA VAL A 95 -2.88 17.14 17.79
C VAL A 95 -2.07 16.32 18.79
N VAL A 96 -1.87 16.85 19.99
CA VAL A 96 -1.13 16.16 21.06
C VAL A 96 -1.85 14.86 21.40
N GLY A 97 -1.11 13.75 21.48
CA GLY A 97 -1.66 12.41 21.75
C GLY A 97 -2.23 11.69 20.52
N TYR A 98 -2.46 12.38 19.40
CA TYR A 98 -2.97 11.74 18.19
C TYR A 98 -1.83 11.17 17.32
N SER A 99 -1.97 9.90 16.93
CA SER A 99 -1.20 9.31 15.85
C SER A 99 -2.16 8.66 14.85
N SER A 100 -1.80 8.66 13.57
CA SER A 100 -2.68 8.13 12.53
C SER A 100 -2.91 6.63 12.72
N PRO A 101 -4.16 6.17 12.93
CA PRO A 101 -4.46 4.78 13.25
C PRO A 101 -4.10 3.85 12.09
N ILE A 102 -4.30 4.27 10.84
CA ILE A 102 -3.93 3.44 9.68
C ILE A 102 -2.41 3.25 9.56
N VAL A 103 -1.61 4.28 9.90
CA VAL A 103 -0.15 4.17 9.90
C VAL A 103 0.32 3.24 11.02
N ALA A 104 -0.26 3.38 12.22
CA ALA A 104 0.03 2.51 13.35
C ALA A 104 -0.35 1.05 13.05
N LEU A 105 -1.53 0.81 12.49
CA LEU A 105 -2.05 -0.51 12.12
C LEU A 105 -1.14 -1.18 11.09
N ARG A 106 -0.70 -0.44 10.05
CA ARG A 106 0.26 -0.96 9.06
C ARG A 106 1.58 -1.39 9.69
N LYS A 107 2.10 -0.64 10.66
CA LYS A 107 3.32 -1.01 11.39
C LYS A 107 3.10 -2.22 12.30
N LYS A 108 2.04 -2.21 13.11
CA LYS A 108 1.73 -3.26 14.08
C LYS A 108 1.40 -4.63 13.44
N LEU A 109 0.90 -4.61 12.20
CA LEU A 109 0.58 -5.81 11.41
C LEU A 109 1.60 -6.10 10.30
N ASP A 110 2.73 -5.37 10.25
CA ASP A 110 3.76 -5.49 9.21
C ASP A 110 3.21 -5.48 7.77
N LEU A 111 2.22 -4.62 7.50
CA LEU A 111 1.60 -4.41 6.19
C LEU A 111 2.47 -3.50 5.30
N TYR A 112 3.61 -4.07 4.92
CA TYR A 112 4.73 -3.37 4.28
C TYR A 112 4.49 -2.90 2.84
N ALA A 113 3.55 -3.53 2.13
CA ALA A 113 3.26 -3.22 0.73
C ALA A 113 1.92 -2.50 0.62
N ASN A 114 1.94 -1.27 0.12
CA ASN A 114 0.73 -0.58 -0.30
C ASN A 114 0.55 -0.74 -1.81
N VAL A 115 -0.33 -1.67 -2.20
CA VAL A 115 -0.64 -1.99 -3.60
C VAL A 115 -1.82 -1.14 -4.07
N ARG A 116 -1.65 -0.36 -5.14
CA ARG A 116 -2.67 0.53 -5.71
C ARG A 116 -2.86 0.28 -7.20
N PRO A 117 -3.80 -0.60 -7.60
CA PRO A 117 -4.22 -0.73 -8.98
C PRO A 117 -4.88 0.57 -9.45
N VAL A 118 -4.52 1.01 -10.65
CA VAL A 118 -5.13 2.14 -11.36
C VAL A 118 -5.43 1.66 -12.77
N PHE A 119 -6.71 1.51 -13.07
CA PHE A 119 -7.17 1.08 -14.39
C PHE A 119 -8.35 1.93 -14.84
N THR A 120 -8.47 2.14 -16.15
CA THR A 120 -9.61 2.82 -16.73
C THR A 120 -10.85 1.95 -16.62
N VAL A 121 -11.92 2.49 -16.02
CA VAL A 121 -13.26 1.89 -16.07
C VAL A 121 -13.94 2.45 -17.31
N SER A 122 -14.06 1.66 -18.38
CA SER A 122 -14.83 2.08 -19.56
C SER A 122 -16.32 1.72 -19.38
N ALA A 123 -17.19 2.58 -19.91
CA ALA A 123 -18.61 2.31 -20.03
C ALA A 123 -18.93 1.30 -21.14
N ALA A 124 -18.02 1.10 -22.10
CA ALA A 124 -18.17 0.18 -23.22
C ALA A 124 -17.07 -0.89 -23.21
N PRO A 125 -17.40 -2.19 -23.31
CA PRO A 125 -16.40 -3.29 -23.24
C PRO A 125 -15.29 -3.24 -24.29
N GLU A 126 -15.53 -2.53 -25.40
CA GLU A 126 -14.65 -2.52 -26.57
C GLU A 126 -13.62 -1.39 -26.55
N GLU A 127 -13.72 -0.45 -25.60
CA GLU A 127 -12.73 0.61 -25.50
C GLU A 127 -11.44 0.10 -24.82
N PRO A 128 -10.27 0.25 -25.47
CA PRO A 128 -9.02 -0.15 -24.85
C PRO A 128 -8.77 0.68 -23.59
N ALA A 129 -8.36 0.00 -22.51
CA ALA A 129 -8.00 0.66 -21.27
C ALA A 129 -6.85 1.64 -21.50
N LYS A 130 -7.12 2.94 -21.28
CA LYS A 130 -6.12 4.01 -21.45
C LYS A 130 -5.03 3.95 -20.38
N VAL A 131 -5.38 3.46 -19.20
CA VAL A 131 -4.46 3.23 -18.08
C VAL A 131 -4.73 1.83 -17.52
N ASP A 132 -3.66 1.07 -17.31
CA ASP A 132 -3.66 -0.19 -16.57
C ASP A 132 -2.27 -0.37 -15.92
N MET A 133 -2.16 0.08 -14.68
CA MET A 133 -0.93 0.02 -13.89
C MET A 133 -1.22 -0.33 -12.43
N VAL A 134 -0.18 -0.79 -11.74
CA VAL A 134 -0.25 -1.05 -10.29
C VAL A 134 0.95 -0.36 -9.65
N VAL A 135 0.69 0.53 -8.70
CA VAL A 135 1.74 1.13 -7.88
C VAL A 135 1.96 0.25 -6.66
N VAL A 136 3.16 -0.29 -6.53
CA VAL A 136 3.58 -1.08 -5.37
C VAL A 136 4.50 -0.23 -4.51
N ARG A 137 3.92 0.38 -3.48
CA ARG A 137 4.59 1.36 -2.63
C ARG A 137 5.11 0.72 -1.34
N GLU A 138 6.40 0.91 -1.07
CA GLU A 138 7.02 0.64 0.24
C GLU A 138 6.36 1.52 1.32
N ASN A 139 6.00 0.92 2.45
CA ASN A 139 5.07 1.51 3.42
C ASN A 139 5.56 1.44 4.87
N THR A 140 6.84 1.11 5.10
CA THR A 140 7.43 0.94 6.43
C THR A 140 8.48 1.99 6.78
N GLU A 141 9.24 2.50 5.81
CA GLU A 141 10.43 3.35 6.04
C GLU A 141 10.41 4.65 5.21
N CYS A 142 11.55 5.08 4.64
CA CYS A 142 11.77 6.39 4.02
C CYS A 142 11.61 7.52 5.06
N LEU A 143 11.06 8.68 4.66
CA LEU A 143 10.76 9.78 5.58
C LEU A 143 9.62 9.44 6.57
N TYR A 144 8.90 8.33 6.37
CA TYR A 144 7.77 7.93 7.21
C TYR A 144 8.18 7.29 8.54
N ILE A 145 9.48 7.19 8.81
CA ILE A 145 10.00 6.86 10.14
C ILE A 145 9.80 8.00 11.16
N LYS A 146 9.52 9.23 10.68
CA LYS A 146 9.23 10.42 11.51
C LYS A 146 10.32 10.75 12.54
N GLN A 147 11.58 10.57 12.15
CA GLN A 147 12.73 10.99 12.93
C GLN A 147 13.10 12.40 12.49
N GLU A 148 12.67 13.38 13.29
CA GLU A 148 12.85 14.80 13.01
C GLU A 148 13.50 15.47 14.23
N GLU A 149 14.44 16.36 13.99
CA GLU A 149 15.10 17.17 15.02
C GLU A 149 15.09 18.64 14.60
N GLN A 150 15.03 19.53 15.60
CA GLN A 150 15.15 20.96 15.38
C GLN A 150 16.26 21.51 16.27
N THR A 151 17.24 22.17 15.66
CA THR A 151 18.36 22.79 16.35
C THR A 151 18.35 24.30 16.12
N MET A 152 18.99 25.04 17.01
CA MET A 152 19.26 26.46 16.82
C MET A 152 20.71 26.60 16.37
N SER A 153 20.92 27.12 15.17
CA SER A 153 22.24 27.46 14.64
C SER A 153 22.46 28.97 14.71
N GLU A 154 23.69 29.41 14.40
CA GLU A 154 24.01 30.83 14.21
C GLU A 154 23.16 31.49 13.10
N ARG A 155 22.59 30.69 12.18
CA ARG A 155 21.74 31.14 11.06
C ARG A 155 20.24 31.00 11.37
N GLY A 156 19.89 30.70 12.61
CA GLY A 156 18.51 30.50 13.05
C GLY A 156 18.10 29.03 13.14
N LYS A 157 16.79 28.77 13.09
CA LYS A 157 16.22 27.43 13.28
C LYS A 157 16.57 26.53 12.10
N GLU A 158 17.24 25.41 12.38
CA GLU A 158 17.44 24.31 11.43
C GLU A 158 16.53 23.14 11.80
N ALA A 159 15.82 22.58 10.83
CA ALA A 159 15.03 21.36 10.99
C ALA A 159 15.60 20.28 10.08
N ARG A 160 15.81 19.08 10.62
CA ARG A 160 16.38 17.93 9.90
C ARG A 160 15.44 16.74 10.05
N ALA A 161 15.34 15.95 8.98
CA ALA A 161 14.57 14.71 8.97
C ALA A 161 15.43 13.57 8.42
N THR A 162 15.35 12.41 9.05
CA THR A 162 16.08 11.22 8.61
C THR A 162 15.26 10.44 7.59
N ARG A 163 15.85 10.21 6.42
CA ARG A 163 15.35 9.26 5.44
C ARG A 163 16.09 7.93 5.59
N LEU A 164 15.39 6.89 6.05
CA LEU A 164 15.94 5.53 6.15
C LEU A 164 15.51 4.70 4.94
N ILE A 165 16.46 4.02 4.30
CA ILE A 165 16.19 2.96 3.33
C ILE A 165 17.02 1.75 3.73
N THR A 166 16.41 0.57 3.78
CA THR A 166 17.07 -0.69 4.13
C THR A 166 17.00 -1.69 2.99
N GLU A 167 18.04 -2.52 2.83
CA GLU A 167 18.02 -3.63 1.87
C GLU A 167 16.86 -4.60 2.16
N TYR A 168 16.56 -4.83 3.44
CA TYR A 168 15.48 -5.71 3.87
C TYR A 168 14.11 -5.24 3.35
N ALA A 169 13.73 -3.99 3.61
CA ALA A 169 12.46 -3.44 3.17
C ALA A 169 12.40 -3.28 1.63
N SER A 170 13.52 -2.88 1.03
CA SER A 170 13.64 -2.73 -0.43
C SER A 170 13.50 -4.09 -1.16
N SER A 171 14.10 -5.15 -0.62
CA SER A 171 14.02 -6.49 -1.22
C SER A 171 12.61 -7.08 -1.09
N ARG A 172 11.95 -6.97 0.07
CA ARG A 172 10.58 -7.50 0.23
C ARG A 172 9.56 -6.78 -0.66
N ILE A 173 9.66 -5.45 -0.81
CA ILE A 173 8.75 -4.71 -1.69
C ILE A 173 9.04 -5.01 -3.17
N GLY A 174 10.32 -5.16 -3.54
CA GLY A 174 10.74 -5.62 -4.86
C GLY A 174 10.16 -6.99 -5.18
N ARG A 175 10.23 -7.94 -4.23
CA ARG A 175 9.65 -9.28 -4.39
C ARG A 175 8.15 -9.20 -4.67
N MET A 176 7.40 -8.46 -3.86
CA MET A 176 5.97 -8.24 -4.09
C MET A 176 5.70 -7.67 -5.50
N ALA A 177 6.51 -6.71 -5.95
CA ALA A 177 6.35 -6.09 -7.25
C ALA A 177 6.64 -7.07 -8.41
N PHE A 178 7.68 -7.91 -8.30
CA PHE A 178 7.94 -8.98 -9.28
C PHE A 178 6.82 -10.02 -9.32
N GLU A 179 6.32 -10.47 -8.17
CA GLU A 179 5.22 -11.43 -8.09
C GLU A 179 3.94 -10.89 -8.75
N LEU A 180 3.66 -9.59 -8.57
CA LEU A 180 2.56 -8.92 -9.26
C LEU A 180 2.83 -8.74 -10.76
N ALA A 181 4.08 -8.45 -11.16
CA ALA A 181 4.45 -8.32 -12.56
C ALA A 181 4.32 -9.65 -13.33
N LEU A 182 4.72 -10.77 -12.74
CA LEU A 182 4.61 -12.11 -13.33
C LEU A 182 3.16 -12.52 -13.63
N GLN A 183 2.21 -12.03 -12.82
CA GLN A 183 0.78 -12.30 -12.98
C GLN A 183 0.11 -11.40 -14.03
N ARG A 184 0.84 -10.42 -14.58
CA ARG A 184 0.32 -9.44 -15.53
C ARG A 184 0.79 -9.74 -16.94
N PRO A 185 -0.05 -9.49 -17.97
CA PRO A 185 0.30 -9.83 -19.36
C PRO A 185 1.60 -9.19 -19.86
N ARG A 186 1.88 -7.94 -19.44
CA ARG A 186 3.05 -7.17 -19.90
C ARG A 186 4.37 -7.59 -19.25
N LYS A 187 4.33 -8.32 -18.12
CA LYS A 187 5.51 -8.70 -17.31
C LYS A 187 6.57 -7.59 -17.25
N ASN A 188 6.15 -6.37 -16.90
CA ASN A 188 7.03 -5.20 -16.85
C ASN A 188 7.03 -4.62 -15.43
N LEU A 189 8.22 -4.27 -14.95
CA LEU A 189 8.44 -3.63 -13.66
C LEU A 189 9.30 -2.38 -13.85
N THR A 190 8.81 -1.23 -13.41
CA THR A 190 9.59 0.02 -13.39
C THR A 190 9.97 0.40 -11.96
N ILE A 191 11.27 0.53 -11.70
CA ILE A 191 11.83 0.97 -10.42
C ILE A 191 11.90 2.50 -10.41
N ILE A 192 11.17 3.15 -9.50
CA ILE A 192 11.14 4.61 -9.38
C ILE A 192 12.17 5.10 -8.37
N HIS A 193 12.97 6.10 -8.75
CA HIS A 193 14.06 6.62 -7.90
C HIS A 193 14.41 8.09 -8.19
N LYS A 194 15.29 8.67 -7.39
CA LYS A 194 15.92 9.99 -7.58
C LYS A 194 17.43 9.91 -7.26
N SER A 195 18.09 8.83 -7.69
CA SER A 195 19.52 8.58 -7.39
C SER A 195 20.48 9.64 -7.91
N ASN A 196 20.05 10.52 -8.82
CA ASN A 196 20.85 11.67 -9.24
C ASN A 196 20.99 12.73 -8.12
N VAL A 197 20.11 12.69 -7.12
CA VAL A 197 20.18 13.52 -5.90
C VAL A 197 20.48 12.65 -4.68
N LEU A 198 19.79 11.51 -4.54
CA LEU A 198 19.86 10.60 -3.39
C LEU A 198 20.68 9.36 -3.73
N SER A 199 21.96 9.56 -4.07
CA SER A 199 22.84 8.51 -4.61
C SER A 199 22.94 7.27 -3.73
N ILE A 200 23.02 7.42 -2.41
CA ILE A 200 23.14 6.31 -1.46
C ILE A 200 21.78 5.65 -1.21
N THR A 201 20.80 6.42 -0.72
CA THR A 201 19.51 5.84 -0.28
C THR A 201 18.68 5.29 -1.45
N ASP A 202 18.59 6.01 -2.57
CA ASP A 202 17.93 5.45 -3.76
C ASP A 202 18.83 4.49 -4.56
N GLY A 203 20.14 4.61 -4.43
CA GLY A 203 21.07 3.63 -4.98
C GLY A 203 20.83 2.25 -4.35
N LEU A 204 20.77 2.19 -3.02
CA LEU A 204 20.48 0.97 -2.27
C LEU A 204 19.13 0.38 -2.66
N PHE A 205 18.05 1.19 -2.71
CA PHE A 205 16.73 0.72 -3.12
C PHE A 205 16.77 0.02 -4.49
N ARG A 206 17.38 0.68 -5.48
CA ARG A 206 17.51 0.13 -6.84
C ARG A 206 18.32 -1.15 -6.87
N GLU A 207 19.45 -1.16 -6.18
CA GLU A 207 20.33 -2.32 -6.11
C GLU A 207 19.61 -3.53 -5.51
N SER A 208 18.93 -3.35 -4.37
CA SER A 208 18.19 -4.41 -3.70
C SER A 208 17.10 -5.00 -4.59
N VAL A 209 16.34 -4.15 -5.31
CA VAL A 209 15.29 -4.62 -6.22
C VAL A 209 15.88 -5.31 -7.45
N ARG A 210 16.91 -4.75 -8.09
CA ARG A 210 17.58 -5.39 -9.24
C ARG A 210 18.23 -6.72 -8.87
N ALA A 211 18.80 -6.84 -7.67
CA ALA A 211 19.43 -8.07 -7.22
C ALA A 211 18.46 -9.25 -7.24
N LEU A 212 17.16 -9.03 -6.99
CA LEU A 212 16.15 -10.08 -7.08
C LEU A 212 16.01 -10.64 -8.50
N HIS A 213 16.05 -9.78 -9.51
CA HIS A 213 15.97 -10.20 -10.93
C HIS A 213 17.11 -11.16 -11.30
N THR A 214 18.30 -10.93 -10.74
CA THR A 214 19.47 -11.80 -10.96
C THR A 214 19.41 -13.07 -10.10
N LYS A 215 18.94 -12.96 -8.85
CA LYS A 215 18.95 -14.05 -7.85
C LYS A 215 17.83 -15.09 -8.04
N GLU A 216 16.66 -14.69 -8.54
CA GLU A 216 15.51 -15.57 -8.70
C GLU A 216 15.20 -15.81 -10.20
N PRO A 217 15.50 -17.00 -10.77
CA PRO A 217 15.38 -17.25 -12.22
C PRO A 217 14.00 -16.93 -12.81
N ARG A 218 12.92 -17.19 -12.05
CA ARG A 218 11.55 -16.86 -12.48
C ARG A 218 11.33 -15.37 -12.74
N TYR A 219 12.09 -14.47 -12.11
CA TYR A 219 11.96 -13.03 -12.35
C TYR A 219 12.61 -12.56 -13.64
N GLN A 220 13.42 -13.39 -14.30
CA GLN A 220 14.03 -13.07 -15.58
C GLN A 220 12.99 -12.94 -16.71
N GLU A 221 11.78 -13.44 -16.52
CA GLU A 221 10.64 -13.22 -17.42
C GLU A 221 10.10 -11.78 -17.35
N VAL A 222 10.48 -11.01 -16.33
CA VAL A 222 10.00 -9.64 -16.12
C VAL A 222 11.00 -8.65 -16.70
N THR A 223 10.54 -7.83 -17.66
CA THR A 223 11.34 -6.70 -18.15
C THR A 223 11.44 -5.63 -17.07
N VAL A 224 12.66 -5.36 -16.58
CA VAL A 224 12.94 -4.35 -15.57
C VAL A 224 13.42 -3.06 -16.22
N THR A 225 12.76 -1.95 -15.89
CA THR A 225 13.20 -0.60 -16.25
C THR A 225 13.39 0.26 -15.00
N GLU A 226 14.15 1.35 -15.12
CA GLU A 226 14.31 2.32 -14.04
C GLU A 226 13.92 3.70 -14.54
N GLN A 227 13.30 4.50 -13.67
CA GLN A 227 12.85 5.84 -14.04
C GLN A 227 12.99 6.83 -12.88
N LEU A 228 13.42 8.05 -13.21
CA LEU A 228 13.41 9.15 -12.25
C LEU A 228 11.98 9.54 -11.90
N VAL A 229 11.70 9.77 -10.61
CA VAL A 229 10.35 10.08 -10.11
C VAL A 229 9.71 11.28 -10.80
N ASP A 230 10.48 12.34 -11.10
CA ASP A 230 10.00 13.51 -11.84
C ASP A 230 9.52 13.15 -13.26
N SER A 231 10.36 12.44 -14.01
CA SER A 231 10.05 11.98 -15.37
C SER A 231 8.92 10.95 -15.38
N ALA A 232 8.78 10.14 -14.32
CA ALA A 232 7.70 9.18 -14.18
C ALA A 232 6.35 9.89 -14.05
N VAL A 233 6.28 10.92 -13.20
CA VAL A 233 5.08 11.77 -13.08
C VAL A 233 4.75 12.43 -14.41
N TYR A 234 5.75 12.96 -15.12
CA TYR A 234 5.53 13.53 -16.45
C TYR A 234 4.91 12.51 -17.43
N ARG A 235 5.46 11.30 -17.50
CA ARG A 235 4.92 10.22 -18.37
C ARG A 235 3.55 9.71 -17.94
N PHE A 236 3.21 9.77 -16.65
CA PHE A 236 1.86 9.43 -16.19
C PHE A 236 0.81 10.42 -16.70
N VAL A 237 1.16 11.69 -16.82
CA VAL A 237 0.25 12.73 -17.34
C VAL A 237 0.28 12.80 -18.87
N PHE A 238 1.45 12.60 -19.47
CA PHE A 238 1.68 12.74 -20.91
C PHE A 238 2.30 11.46 -21.51
N PRO A 239 1.53 10.36 -21.61
CA PRO A 239 2.05 9.04 -22.00
C PRO A 239 2.55 8.97 -23.45
N ASN A 240 2.08 9.87 -24.33
CA ASN A 240 2.48 9.91 -25.75
C ASN A 240 3.64 10.88 -26.02
N PHE A 241 4.20 11.51 -24.98
CA PHE A 241 5.25 12.50 -25.15
C PHE A 241 6.62 11.84 -25.02
N SER A 242 7.23 11.51 -26.17
CA SER A 242 8.65 11.15 -26.23
C SER A 242 9.46 12.44 -26.30
N PHE A 243 10.44 12.59 -25.40
CA PHE A 243 11.55 13.49 -25.70
C PHE A 243 12.29 12.90 -26.91
N LEU A 244 12.59 13.74 -27.90
CA LEU A 244 13.54 13.45 -28.98
C LEU A 244 14.92 13.14 -28.38
#